data_AF-A0A7V5MII4-F1
#
_entry.id   AF-A0A7V5MII4-F1
#
_cell.length_a   1.000
_cell.length_b   1.000
_cell.length_c   1.000
_cell.angle_alpha   90.00
_cell.angle_beta   90.00
_cell.angle_gamma   90.00
#
_symmetry.space_group_name_H-M   'P 1'
#
loop_
_entity.id
_entity.type
_entity.pdbx_description
1 polymer ?
#
loop_
_entity_poly.entity_id
_entity_poly.type
_entity_poly.pdbx_seq_one_letter_code
_entity_poly.pdbx_strand_id
1 'polypeptide(L)'
;MQIDAVLYDGRSSKEHQVTIEFTPDQRVTIDSHGIDVGLAELKIGSRLGNTPRVLQFPQGIRCKSRQNDTIDEVLRQFDIDQSHAHRIESSW
;
A
#
# COMPACT_ATOMS: atom_id res chain seq x y z
N MET A 1 -10.65 7.23 -2.32
CA MET A 1 -10.49 7.12 -0.85
C MET A 1 -9.07 7.52 -0.50
N GLN A 2 -8.79 8.06 0.68
CA GLN A 2 -7.42 8.43 1.08
C GLN A 2 -7.12 7.96 2.51
N ILE A 3 -5.85 7.61 2.77
CA ILE A 3 -5.35 7.25 4.09
C ILE A 3 -4.02 7.95 4.36
N ASP A 4 -3.75 8.19 5.63
CA ASP A 4 -2.47 8.66 6.14
C ASP A 4 -1.57 7.46 6.41
N ALA A 5 -0.34 7.54 5.92
CA ALA A 5 0.65 6.49 6.08
C ALA A 5 2.03 7.07 6.35
N VAL A 6 2.87 6.25 6.93
CA VAL A 6 4.29 6.54 7.10
C VAL A 6 5.06 5.77 6.05
N LEU A 7 5.70 6.48 5.12
CA LEU A 7 6.59 5.94 4.10
C LEU A 7 7.97 5.66 4.70
N TYR A 8 8.48 4.48 4.38
CA TYR A 8 9.80 3.97 4.73
C TYR A 8 10.51 3.57 3.43
N ASP A 9 11.63 4.23 3.15
CA ASP A 9 12.48 3.99 1.97
C ASP A 9 13.40 2.74 2.14
N GLY A 10 13.42 2.14 3.33
CA GLY A 10 14.25 0.97 3.63
C GLY A 10 15.76 1.23 3.70
N ARG A 11 16.24 2.37 3.19
CA ARG A 11 17.64 2.81 3.26
C ARG A 11 17.96 3.69 4.46
N SER A 12 16.95 4.37 5.00
CA SER A 12 17.10 5.25 6.16
C SER A 12 15.92 5.08 7.09
N SER A 13 16.15 5.11 8.41
CA SER A 13 15.10 5.09 9.44
C SER A 13 14.27 6.38 9.50
N LYS A 14 14.26 7.16 8.42
CA LYS A 14 13.47 8.39 8.33
C LYS A 14 12.06 8.04 7.92
N GLU A 15 11.13 8.43 8.79
CA GLU A 15 9.70 8.27 8.62
C GLU A 15 9.15 9.49 7.91
N HIS A 16 8.55 9.29 6.73
CA HIS A 16 7.91 10.37 5.98
C HIS A 16 6.40 10.21 6.08
N GLN A 17 5.73 11.18 6.70
CA GLN A 17 4.26 11.23 6.68
C GLN A 17 3.80 11.52 5.24
N VAL A 18 3.01 10.61 4.68
CA VAL A 18 2.47 10.70 3.33
C VAL A 18 0.99 10.36 3.33
N THR A 19 0.27 10.90 2.34
CA THR A 19 -1.12 10.53 2.09
C THR A 19 -1.15 9.60 0.88
N ILE A 20 -1.78 8.45 1.04
CA ILE A 20 -2.02 7.47 -0.02
C ILE A 20 -3.45 7.66 -0.50
N GLU A 21 -3.62 7.94 -1.78
CA GLU A 21 -4.93 8.04 -2.41
C GLU A 21 -5.21 6.82 -3.28
N PHE A 22 -6.38 6.21 -3.07
CA PHE A 22 -6.93 5.12 -3.85
C PHE A 22 -7.99 5.68 -4.79
N THR A 23 -7.74 5.59 -6.09
CA THR A 23 -8.66 6.05 -7.14
C THR A 23 -9.65 4.94 -7.50
N PRO A 24 -10.83 5.27 -8.04
CA PRO A 24 -11.80 4.26 -8.49
C PRO A 24 -11.30 3.40 -9.65
N ASP A 25 -10.27 3.86 -10.38
CA ASP A 25 -9.62 3.15 -11.49
C ASP A 25 -8.63 2.06 -11.00
N GLN A 26 -8.72 1.65 -9.72
CA GLN A 26 -7.76 0.73 -9.09
C GLN A 26 -6.32 1.25 -9.16
N ARG A 27 -6.11 2.58 -9.10
CA ARG A 27 -4.78 3.17 -8.99
C ARG A 27 -4.54 3.69 -7.59
N VAL A 28 -3.28 3.72 -7.21
CA VAL A 28 -2.83 4.22 -5.92
C VAL A 28 -1.75 5.24 -6.15
N THR A 29 -1.98 6.44 -5.63
CA THR A 29 -1.11 7.58 -5.81
C THR A 29 -0.58 8.11 -4.48
N ILE A 30 0.65 8.61 -4.49
CA ILE A 30 1.26 9.36 -3.39
C ILE A 30 1.80 10.66 -3.97
N ASP A 31 1.02 11.73 -3.86
CA ASP A 31 1.35 13.06 -4.42
C ASP A 31 2.74 13.54 -3.97
N SER A 32 3.03 13.46 -2.67
CA SER A 32 4.31 13.91 -2.09
C SER A 32 5.56 13.24 -2.69
N HIS A 33 5.42 12.07 -3.33
CA HIS A 33 6.53 11.33 -3.94
C HIS A 33 6.34 11.08 -5.44
N GLY A 34 5.26 11.58 -6.05
CA GLY A 34 4.93 11.34 -7.45
C GLY A 34 4.76 9.86 -7.80
N ILE A 35 4.29 9.04 -6.85
CA ILE A 35 4.06 7.62 -7.07
C ILE A 35 2.65 7.46 -7.66
N ASP A 36 2.53 6.68 -8.73
CA ASP A 36 1.26 6.30 -9.35
C ASP A 36 1.39 4.87 -9.86
N VAL A 37 0.73 3.94 -9.18
CA VAL A 37 0.87 2.49 -9.41
C VAL A 37 -0.50 1.83 -9.39
N GLY A 38 -0.62 0.66 -10.03
CA GLY A 38 -1.83 -0.14 -9.93
C GLY A 38 -2.00 -0.73 -8.53
N LEU A 39 -3.23 -0.80 -8.04
CA LEU A 39 -3.57 -1.46 -6.78
C LEU A 39 -3.16 -2.95 -6.79
N ALA A 40 -3.21 -3.59 -7.97
CA ALA A 40 -2.74 -4.97 -8.14
C ALA A 40 -1.22 -5.13 -7.98
N GLU A 41 -0.43 -4.07 -8.13
CA GLU A 41 1.02 -4.08 -7.94
C GLU A 41 1.41 -3.92 -6.47
N LEU A 42 0.48 -3.44 -5.64
CA LEU A 42 0.68 -3.25 -4.21
C LEU A 42 0.56 -4.58 -3.45
N LYS A 43 1.55 -4.84 -2.61
CA LYS A 43 1.47 -5.93 -1.63
C LYS A 43 1.01 -5.38 -0.30
N ILE A 44 -0.26 -5.62 0.01
CA ILE A 44 -0.87 -5.21 1.27
C ILE A 44 -0.72 -6.38 2.25
N GLY A 45 0.13 -6.21 3.27
CA GLY A 45 0.36 -7.22 4.30
C GLY A 45 -0.89 -7.49 5.12
N SER A 46 -1.09 -8.74 5.54
CA SER A 46 -2.28 -9.17 6.28
C SER A 46 -2.48 -8.45 7.62
N ARG A 47 -3.71 -8.40 8.11
CA ARG A 47 -4.04 -7.79 9.40
C ARG A 47 -3.45 -8.62 10.55
N LEU A 48 -2.42 -8.09 11.21
CA LEU A 48 -1.83 -8.68 12.42
C LEU A 48 -2.34 -7.94 13.66
N GLY A 49 -3.54 -8.30 14.11
CA GLY A 49 -4.18 -7.70 15.30
C GLY A 49 -4.41 -6.19 15.15
N ASN A 50 -3.83 -5.39 16.04
CA ASN A 50 -3.90 -3.93 16.05
C ASN A 50 -2.62 -3.26 15.48
N THR A 51 -1.75 -4.04 14.84
CA THR A 51 -0.51 -3.52 14.26
C THR A 51 -0.83 -2.68 13.03
N PRO A 52 -0.09 -1.56 12.77
CA PRO A 52 -0.23 -0.82 11.53
C PRO A 52 -0.06 -1.74 10.33
N ARG A 53 -0.96 -1.63 9.34
CA ARG A 53 -0.91 -2.43 8.13
C ARG A 53 0.17 -1.89 7.21
N VAL A 54 0.95 -2.81 6.65
CA VAL A 54 2.08 -2.49 5.76
C VAL A 54 1.60 -2.61 4.32
N LEU A 55 1.77 -1.55 3.54
CA LEU A 55 1.57 -1.52 2.10
C LEU A 55 2.94 -1.43 1.44
N GLN A 56 3.30 -2.41 0.64
CA GLN A 56 4.55 -2.43 -0.09
C GLN A 56 4.29 -2.09 -1.56
N PHE A 57 4.87 -0.97 -1.99
CA PHE A 57 4.80 -0.45 -3.34
C PHE A 57 5.86 -1.10 -4.22
N PRO A 58 5.69 -1.10 -5.55
CA PRO A 58 6.79 -1.37 -6.46
C PRO A 58 7.93 -0.36 -6.19
N GLN A 59 9.16 -0.72 -6.55
CA GLN A 59 10.40 0.01 -6.19
C GLN A 59 10.91 -0.17 -4.74
N GLY A 60 10.25 -1.02 -3.94
CA GLY A 60 10.74 -1.37 -2.60
C GLY A 60 10.32 -0.41 -1.48
N ILE A 61 9.51 0.58 -1.81
CA ILE A 61 8.92 1.54 -0.87
C ILE A 61 7.88 0.83 0.00
N ARG A 62 7.91 1.11 1.31
CA ARG A 62 6.97 0.52 2.27
C ARG A 62 6.24 1.61 3.02
N CYS A 63 4.93 1.61 2.96
CA CYS A 63 4.10 2.51 3.74
C CYS A 63 3.42 1.75 4.89
N LYS A 64 3.28 2.37 6.05
CA LYS A 64 2.54 1.81 7.18
C LYS A 64 1.41 2.74 7.57
N SER A 65 0.19 2.23 7.64
CA SER A 65 -0.96 3.02 8.08
C SER A 65 -1.69 2.33 9.22
N ARG A 66 -2.28 3.15 10.11
CA ARG A 66 -3.12 2.68 11.23
C ARG A 66 -4.61 2.63 10.85
N GLN A 67 -5.00 3.19 9.70
CA GLN A 67 -6.36 3.19 9.17
C GLN A 67 -6.70 1.81 8.58
N ASN A 68 -6.65 0.78 9.43
CA ASN A 68 -6.91 -0.60 9.05
C ASN A 68 -8.31 -0.76 8.43
N ASP A 69 -9.32 -0.09 8.98
CA ASP A 69 -10.70 -0.15 8.51
C ASP A 69 -10.85 0.41 7.09
N THR A 70 -10.27 1.57 6.80
CA THR A 70 -10.29 2.14 5.44
C THR A 70 -9.53 1.26 4.43
N ILE A 71 -8.41 0.65 4.84
CA ILE A 71 -7.68 -0.29 3.98
C ILE A 71 -8.53 -1.54 3.71
N ASP A 72 -9.26 -2.03 4.73
CA ASP A 72 -10.15 -3.17 4.60
C ASP A 72 -11.33 -2.87 3.66
N GLU A 73 -11.89 -1.66 3.72
CA GLU A 73 -12.89 -1.18 2.77
C GLU A 73 -12.36 -1.11 1.34
N VAL A 74 -11.15 -0.57 1.13
CA VAL A 74 -10.47 -0.58 -0.17
C VAL A 74 -10.34 -2.02 -0.68
N LEU A 75 -9.79 -2.92 0.14
CA LEU A 75 -9.60 -4.33 -0.23
C LEU A 75 -10.91 -5.01 -0.62
N ARG A 76 -12.00 -4.77 0.15
CA ARG A 76 -13.34 -5.29 -0.16
C ARG A 76 -13.91 -4.69 -1.43
N GLN A 77 -13.76 -3.38 -1.63
CA GLN A 77 -14.30 -2.68 -2.80
C GLN A 77 -13.70 -3.19 -4.10
N PHE A 78 -12.41 -3.52 -4.08
CA PHE A 78 -11.68 -3.98 -5.25
C PHE A 78 -11.57 -5.51 -5.37
N ASP A 79 -12.27 -6.26 -4.50
CA ASP A 79 -12.22 -7.74 -4.44
C ASP A 79 -10.78 -8.29 -4.43
N ILE A 80 -9.86 -7.57 -3.77
CA ILE A 80 -8.46 -7.96 -3.69
C ILE A 80 -8.36 -9.05 -2.63
N ASP A 81 -8.52 -10.31 -3.05
CA ASP A 81 -8.34 -11.45 -2.16
C ASP A 81 -6.87 -11.53 -1.70
N GLN A 82 -6.68 -11.55 -0.37
CA GLN A 82 -5.35 -11.57 0.28
C GLN A 82 -4.52 -12.81 -0.10
N SER A 83 -5.10 -13.80 -0.79
CA SER A 83 -4.44 -15.07 -1.13
C SER A 83 -3.55 -15.00 -2.37
N HIS A 84 -3.49 -13.88 -3.10
CA HIS A 84 -2.78 -13.80 -4.39
C HIS A 84 -1.56 -12.84 -4.41
N ALA A 85 -0.89 -12.61 -3.28
CA ALA A 85 0.37 -11.85 -3.25
C ALA A 85 1.62 -12.63 -3.76
N HIS A 86 1.44 -13.59 -4.68
CA HIS A 86 2.52 -14.34 -5.33
C HIS A 86 2.24 -14.55 -6.82
N ARG A 87 2.20 -13.48 -7.61
CA ARG A 87 2.51 -13.59 -9.04
C ARG A 87 2.82 -12.23 -9.68
N ILE A 88 4.00 -11.68 -9.42
CA ILE A 88 4.66 -10.80 -10.40
C ILE A 88 6.12 -11.24 -10.47
N GLU A 89 6.32 -12.21 -11.37
CA GLU A 89 7.37 -12.28 -12.38
C GLU A 89 8.80 -11.90 -11.95
N SER A 90 9.58 -12.94 -11.65
CA SER A 90 11.02 -12.94 -11.85
C SER A 90 11.31 -12.65 -13.33
N SER A 91 11.72 -11.42 -13.63
CA SER A 91 12.41 -11.09 -14.88
C SER A 91 13.87 -10.75 -14.55
N TRP A 92 14.68 -11.80 -14.51
CA TRP A 92 16.08 -11.91 -14.96
C TRP A 92 16.46 -13.38 -14.83
#